data_AF-A0AAE0AFP1-F1
#
_entry.id   AF-A0AAE0AFP1-F1
#
_cell.length_a   1.000
_cell.length_b   1.000
_cell.length_c   1.000
_cell.angle_alpha   90.00
_cell.angle_beta   90.00
_cell.angle_gamma   90.00
#
_symmetry.space_group_name_H-M   'P 1'
#
loop_
_entity.id
_entity.type
_entity.pdbx_description
1 polymer ?
#
loop_
_entity_poly.entity_id
_entity_poly.type
_entity_poly.pdbx_seq_one_letter_code
_entity_poly.pdbx_strand_id
1 'polypeptide(L)'
;MVAGWIWRDKNTVVIKNGFHSNAKSLYIHCRSKDDDIAEHWLAVGQTMAWSFHINVFYTTLFHCYAQWGNKKKRFNAYEYGRSNWGLLC
;
A
#
# COMPACT_ATOMS: atom_id res chain seq x y z
N MET A 1 -37.12 -8.51 2.81
CA MET A 1 -35.82 -8.60 3.51
C MET A 1 -34.77 -8.94 2.47
N VAL A 2 -34.02 -7.96 1.94
CA VAL A 2 -33.08 -8.21 0.83
C VAL A 2 -31.66 -7.85 1.24
N ALA A 3 -30.83 -8.88 1.30
CA ALA A 3 -29.36 -8.89 1.17
C ALA A 3 -28.57 -7.79 1.90
N GLY A 4 -28.55 -7.84 3.24
CA GLY A 4 -27.61 -7.07 4.07
C GLY A 4 -26.17 -7.63 4.09
N TRP A 5 -25.77 -8.42 3.09
CA TRP A 5 -24.48 -9.12 3.02
C TRP A 5 -23.60 -8.60 1.86
N ILE A 6 -23.63 -7.28 1.62
CA ILE A 6 -22.75 -6.65 0.64
C ILE A 6 -21.43 -6.36 1.37
N TRP A 7 -20.42 -7.19 1.10
CA TRP A 7 -19.01 -7.10 1.49
C TRP A 7 -18.56 -5.67 1.86
N ARG A 8 -18.55 -5.35 3.17
CA ARG A 8 -18.29 -3.97 3.65
C ARG A 8 -16.92 -3.80 4.30
N ASP A 9 -16.02 -4.75 4.14
CA ASP A 9 -14.65 -4.63 4.61
C ASP A 9 -13.77 -4.04 3.50
N LYS A 10 -13.75 -2.71 3.44
CA LYS A 10 -12.88 -1.94 2.53
C LYS A 10 -11.61 -1.56 3.28
N ASN A 11 -10.50 -2.22 2.95
CA ASN A 11 -9.20 -1.85 3.49
C ASN A 11 -8.60 -0.71 2.68
N THR A 12 -7.96 0.23 3.36
CA THR A 12 -7.30 1.37 2.74
C THR A 12 -5.85 1.41 3.19
N VAL A 13 -4.94 1.44 2.24
CA VAL A 13 -3.51 1.62 2.50
C VAL A 13 -3.14 3.03 2.09
N VAL A 14 -2.42 3.71 2.97
CA VAL A 14 -2.00 5.11 2.80
C VAL A 14 -0.48 5.16 2.94
N ILE A 15 0.20 5.67 1.92
CA ILE A 15 1.64 5.89 1.95
C ILE A 15 1.92 7.37 1.78
N LYS A 16 2.57 7.96 2.78
CA LYS A 16 2.94 9.37 2.82
C LYS A 16 4.46 9.54 2.66
N ASN A 17 4.86 10.45 1.78
CA ASN A 17 6.24 10.88 1.71
C ASN A 17 6.53 11.92 2.81
N GLY A 18 7.19 11.48 3.89
CA GLY A 18 7.60 12.31 5.02
C GLY A 18 9.01 12.91 4.91
N PHE A 19 9.69 12.81 3.76
CA PHE A 19 11.04 13.36 3.63
C PHE A 19 11.03 14.90 3.67
N HIS A 20 11.89 15.52 4.46
CA HIS A 20 12.00 16.99 4.51
C HIS A 20 12.58 17.62 3.23
N SER A 21 13.25 16.83 2.37
CA SER A 21 13.95 17.34 1.20
C SER A 21 13.19 17.10 -0.11
N ASN A 22 12.92 18.18 -0.85
CA ASN A 22 12.30 18.16 -2.18
C ASN A 22 13.25 17.75 -3.32
N ALA A 23 14.52 17.46 -3.01
CA ALA A 23 15.53 17.23 -4.05
C ALA A 23 15.23 16.00 -4.92
N LYS A 24 14.46 15.02 -4.41
CA LYS A 24 14.09 13.81 -5.15
C LYS A 24 12.68 13.36 -4.79
N SER A 25 11.87 13.08 -5.82
CA SER A 25 10.57 12.42 -5.65
C SER A 25 10.75 10.98 -5.18
N LEU A 26 9.88 10.53 -4.28
CA LEU A 26 9.81 9.16 -3.83
C LEU A 26 9.00 8.36 -4.85
N TYR A 27 9.66 7.52 -5.63
CA TYR A 27 8.99 6.57 -6.50
C TYR A 27 8.51 5.40 -5.66
N ILE A 28 7.23 5.06 -5.78
CA ILE A 28 6.66 3.87 -5.18
C ILE A 28 5.90 3.09 -6.24
N HIS A 29 6.23 1.82 -6.33
CA HIS A 29 5.55 0.85 -7.16
C HIS A 29 5.03 -0.28 -6.26
N CYS A 30 3.72 -0.39 -6.14
CA CYS A 30 3.09 -1.43 -5.34
C CYS A 30 2.42 -2.43 -6.28
N ARG A 31 2.55 -3.73 -5.98
CA ARG A 31 1.82 -4.78 -6.69
C ARG A 31 1.31 -5.78 -5.68
N SER A 32 0.21 -6.43 -5.99
CA SER A 32 -0.19 -7.68 -5.36
C SER A 32 0.15 -8.85 -6.28
N LYS A 33 -0.22 -10.06 -5.87
CA LYS A 33 -0.11 -11.25 -6.72
C LYS A 33 -1.11 -11.21 -7.88
N ASP A 34 -2.25 -10.54 -7.69
CA ASP A 34 -3.40 -10.57 -8.61
C ASP A 34 -3.72 -9.19 -9.21
N ASP A 35 -3.26 -8.10 -8.60
CA ASP A 35 -3.53 -6.71 -8.96
C ASP A 35 -2.24 -5.89 -8.97
N ASP A 36 -1.88 -5.35 -10.12
CA ASP A 36 -0.85 -4.31 -10.20
C ASP A 36 -1.45 -2.98 -9.72
N ILE A 37 -0.90 -2.41 -8.65
CA ILE A 37 -1.29 -1.07 -8.19
C ILE A 37 -0.44 -0.06 -8.93
N ALA A 38 -1.11 0.94 -9.48
CA ALA A 38 -0.47 1.99 -10.27
C ALA A 38 0.77 2.59 -9.58
N GLU A 39 1.84 2.74 -10.35
CA GLU A 39 3.07 3.38 -9.90
C GLU A 39 2.83 4.87 -9.68
N HIS A 40 3.39 5.41 -8.59
CA HIS A 40 3.25 6.81 -8.26
C HIS A 40 4.57 7.43 -7.84
N TRP A 41 4.81 8.65 -8.32
CA TRP A 41 5.89 9.51 -7.88
C TRP A 41 5.34 10.50 -6.86
N LEU A 42 5.74 10.35 -5.60
CA LEU A 42 5.33 11.25 -4.52
C LEU A 42 6.37 12.36 -4.34
N ALA A 43 5.96 13.61 -4.57
CA ALA A 43 6.72 14.76 -4.07
C ALA A 43 6.68 14.80 -2.52
N VAL A 44 7.49 15.67 -1.91
CA VAL A 44 7.48 15.82 -0.44
C VAL A 44 6.09 16.21 0.05
N GLY A 45 5.64 15.57 1.11
CA GLY A 45 4.32 15.83 1.71
C GLY A 45 3.17 15.22 0.93
N GLN A 46 3.40 14.69 -0.28
CA GLN A 46 2.36 13.98 -1.01
C GLN A 46 2.09 12.61 -0.42
N THR A 47 0.85 12.18 -0.59
CA THR A 47 0.33 10.93 -0.08
C THR A 47 -0.37 10.21 -1.21
N MET A 48 -0.10 8.92 -1.37
CA MET A 48 -0.93 8.02 -2.16
C MET A 48 -1.81 7.21 -1.23
N ALA A 49 -3.05 7.00 -1.65
CA ALA A 49 -3.95 6.10 -0.97
C ALA A 49 -4.71 5.30 -2.02
N TRP A 50 -4.90 4.02 -1.74
CA TRP A 50 -5.79 3.18 -2.50
C TRP A 50 -6.61 2.34 -1.54
N SER A 51 -7.81 1.99 -1.98
CA SER A 51 -8.68 1.11 -1.23
C SER A 51 -8.99 -0.12 -2.06
N PHE A 52 -9.06 -1.26 -1.38
CA PHE A 52 -9.36 -2.54 -1.99
C PHE A 52 -10.30 -3.34 -1.10
N HIS A 53 -10.95 -4.33 -1.72
CA HIS A 53 -11.73 -5.34 -1.00
C HIS A 53 -10.86 -6.58 -0.83
N ILE A 54 -10.94 -7.21 0.34
CA ILE A 54 -10.26 -8.49 0.56
C ILE A 54 -10.88 -9.50 -0.39
N ASN A 55 -10.05 -10.22 -1.14
CA ASN A 55 -10.55 -11.24 -2.03
C ASN A 55 -11.12 -12.42 -1.21
N VAL A 56 -12.14 -13.11 -1.72
CA VAL A 56 -12.83 -14.21 -1.01
C VAL A 56 -11.87 -15.35 -0.61
N PHE A 57 -10.74 -15.47 -1.31
CA PHE A 57 -9.68 -16.42 -1.02
C PHE A 57 -8.66 -15.94 0.02
N TYR A 58 -8.85 -14.78 0.64
CA TYR A 58 -8.10 -14.39 1.84
C TYR A 58 -6.56 -14.44 1.64
N THR A 59 -6.10 -14.05 0.46
CA THR A 59 -4.68 -14.15 0.03
C THR A 59 -4.11 -12.80 -0.40
N THR A 60 -4.82 -11.70 -0.11
CA THR A 60 -4.41 -10.36 -0.52
C THR A 60 -3.08 -9.96 0.15
N LEU A 61 -2.03 -9.82 -0.64
CA LEU A 61 -0.69 -9.37 -0.24
C LEU A 61 -0.29 -8.21 -1.16
N PHE A 62 0.08 -7.07 -0.59
CA PHE A 62 0.63 -5.94 -1.34
C PHE A 62 2.11 -5.76 -0.98
N HIS A 63 2.99 -6.05 -1.93
CA HIS A 63 4.41 -5.75 -1.85
C HIS A 63 4.71 -4.45 -2.58
N CYS A 64 5.42 -3.55 -1.92
CA CYS A 64 5.79 -2.25 -2.43
C CYS A 64 7.30 -2.14 -2.60
N TYR A 65 7.69 -1.49 -3.69
CA TYR A 65 9.04 -1.08 -3.99
C TYR A 65 9.10 0.44 -3.88
N ALA A 66 9.94 0.93 -2.97
CA ALA A 66 10.22 2.35 -2.82
C ALA A 66 11.63 2.66 -3.30
N GLN A 67 11.76 3.72 -4.10
CA GLN A 67 13.03 4.26 -4.55
C GLN A 67 13.08 5.77 -4.30
N TRP A 68 14.14 6.19 -3.63
CA TRP A 68 14.44 7.60 -3.39
C TRP A 68 15.88 7.88 -3.81
N GLY A 69 16.04 8.40 -5.03
CA GLY A 69 17.34 8.50 -5.68
C GLY A 69 18.03 7.15 -5.82
N ASN A 70 19.14 6.97 -5.11
CA ASN A 70 19.93 5.73 -5.13
C ASN A 70 19.51 4.75 -4.03
N LYS A 71 18.66 5.17 -3.08
CA LYS A 71 18.15 4.29 -2.02
C LYS A 71 16.95 3.53 -2.54
N LYS A 72 16.96 2.22 -2.37
CA LYS A 72 15.92 1.28 -2.83
C LYS A 72 15.52 0.40 -1.66
N LYS A 73 14.22 0.19 -1.45
CA LYS A 73 13.68 -0.65 -0.38
C LYS A 73 12.46 -1.41 -0.89
N ARG A 74 12.38 -2.71 -0.56
CA ARG A 74 11.19 -3.54 -0.75
C ARG A 74 10.57 -3.82 0.61
N PHE A 75 9.26 -3.71 0.72
CA PHE A 75 8.51 -3.99 1.94
C PHE A 75 7.09 -4.43 1.61
N ASN A 76 6.44 -5.15 2.52
CA ASN A 76 5.02 -5.50 2.38
C ASN A 76 4.21 -4.38 3.02
N ALA A 77 3.37 -3.70 2.23
CA ALA A 77 2.47 -2.67 2.74
C ALA A 77 1.22 -3.27 3.39
N TYR A 78 0.83 -4.48 2.98
CA TYR A 78 -0.30 -5.19 3.56
C TYR A 78 -0.19 -6.70 3.29
N GLU A 79 -0.60 -7.53 4.24
CA GLU A 79 -0.63 -8.99 4.14
C GLU A 79 -1.85 -9.53 4.89
N TYR A 80 -2.78 -10.19 4.18
CA TYR A 80 -3.94 -10.81 4.80
C TYR A 80 -3.51 -12.00 5.68
N GLY A 81 -4.07 -12.11 6.89
CA GLY A 81 -3.77 -13.19 7.85
C GLY A 81 -2.54 -12.94 8.73
N ARG A 82 -1.73 -11.91 8.43
CA ARG A 82 -0.67 -11.45 9.34
C ARG A 82 -1.20 -10.32 10.21
N SER A 83 -2.07 -10.65 11.18
CA SER A 83 -2.26 -9.79 12.33
C SER A 83 -0.98 -9.83 13.17
N ASN A 84 0.01 -9.01 12.84
CA ASN A 84 1.05 -8.67 13.77
C ASN A 84 1.04 -7.16 13.97
N TRP A 85 0.43 -6.75 15.08
CA TRP A 85 0.74 -5.51 15.78
C TRP A 85 2.25 -5.52 16.10
N GLY A 86 3.07 -5.18 15.12
CA GLY A 86 4.51 -5.29 15.19
C GLY A 86 5.16 -4.14 14.44
N LEU A 87 5.30 -3.02 15.16
CA LEU A 87 6.46 -2.14 15.14
C LEU A 87 7.10 -1.92 13.75
N LEU A 88 6.75 -0.83 13.10
CA LEU A 88 7.76 -0.05 12.39
C LEU A 88 8.18 1.07 13.33
N CYS A 89 9.22 0.78 14.11
CA CYS A 89 10.12 1.78 14.66
C CYS A 89 10.77 2.59 13.53
#